data_AF-A0AAN6BXL6-F1
#
_entry.id   AF-A0AAN6BXL6-F1
#
_cell.length_a   1.000
_cell.length_b   1.000
_cell.length_c   1.000
_cell.angle_alpha   90.00
_cell.angle_beta   90.00
_cell.angle_gamma   90.00
#
_symmetry.space_group_name_H-M   'P 1'
#
loop_
_entity.id
_entity.type
_entity.pdbx_description
1 polymer ?
#
loop_
_entity_poly.entity_id
_entity_poly.type
_entity_poly.pdbx_seq_one_letter_code
_entity_poly.pdbx_strand_id
1 'polypeptide(L)'
;MNLSADTFDIIVPAGTTDQSLAWQLIGDEFFGFTTLLEKKQYAEAWRTYSIIGDRLDTIVGCQNDYAMIIKLWPICIRLLNASLLYGNNLILWRFLNHLRRLAMERYNQGARDHPIPKLITFLCQIPIGELLNVIQMGYLRTIHCLENRLEFGNALVLSTWSNYMKKCEHQALPADVLTSGYSTVLQAAKDTFTPTGTRTIEILHDYLYAAYYNAGNYRLTWDLALETVNLAGSPGLIGEHPVWCLAIQGYALAVKLMYILSPDMGSRDLAVEELELAIQRLEQGDRECHTRVLMLKGILDNKRNIS
;
A
#
# COMPACT_ATOMS: atom_id res chain seq x y z
N MET A 1 -5.33 20.41 18.56
CA MET A 1 -6.07 19.14 18.70
C MET A 1 -5.05 18.08 19.06
N ASN A 2 -5.18 17.43 20.21
CA ASN A 2 -4.38 16.25 20.50
C ASN A 2 -4.95 15.10 19.67
N LEU A 3 -4.10 14.51 18.84
CA LEU A 3 -4.44 13.36 18.03
C LEU A 3 -4.41 12.15 18.97
N SER A 4 -5.53 11.43 19.09
CA SER A 4 -5.58 10.20 19.88
C SER A 4 -5.12 9.03 19.00
N ALA A 5 -4.41 8.07 19.56
CA ALA A 5 -3.91 6.91 18.82
C ALA A 5 -3.73 5.72 19.77
N ASP A 6 -3.71 4.53 19.19
CA ASP A 6 -3.23 3.31 19.85
C ASP A 6 -1.94 2.82 19.15
N THR A 7 -1.48 1.61 19.46
CA THR A 7 -0.28 1.01 18.86
C THR A 7 -0.42 0.80 17.34
N PHE A 8 -1.65 0.73 16.82
CA PHE A 8 -1.95 0.31 15.46
C PHE A 8 -2.40 1.49 14.59
N ASP A 9 -3.25 2.37 15.11
CA ASP A 9 -3.99 3.35 14.33
C ASP A 9 -4.17 4.71 15.02
N ILE A 10 -4.59 5.68 14.21
CA ILE A 10 -5.09 6.97 14.69
C ILE A 10 -6.55 6.79 15.10
N ILE A 11 -6.88 7.16 16.34
CA ILE A 11 -8.25 7.15 16.85
C ILE A 11 -8.92 8.45 16.39
N VAL A 12 -9.75 8.32 15.37
CA VAL A 12 -10.54 9.41 14.79
C VAL A 12 -11.62 9.87 15.78
N PRO A 13 -11.83 11.19 15.98
CA PRO A 13 -12.85 11.69 16.90
C PRO A 13 -14.25 11.17 16.58
N ALA A 14 -15.02 10.86 17.63
CA ALA A 14 -16.41 10.42 17.51
C ALA A 14 -17.24 11.44 16.69
N GLY A 15 -18.06 10.92 15.77
CA GLY A 15 -18.88 11.74 14.88
C GLY A 15 -18.18 12.22 13.61
N THR A 16 -16.91 11.83 13.38
CA THR A 16 -16.22 12.07 12.10
C THR A 16 -16.01 10.76 11.33
N THR A 17 -16.03 10.85 10.00
CA THR A 17 -15.87 9.68 9.12
C THR A 17 -14.40 9.40 8.89
N ASP A 18 -13.93 8.21 9.24
CA ASP A 18 -12.58 7.76 8.87
C ASP A 18 -12.55 7.30 7.40
N GLN A 19 -11.76 7.98 6.58
CA GLN A 19 -11.57 7.67 5.16
C GLN A 19 -10.24 6.92 4.89
N SER A 20 -9.55 6.47 5.94
CA SER A 20 -8.29 5.73 5.83
C SER A 20 -8.37 4.54 4.88
N LEU A 21 -9.42 3.72 5.02
CA LEU A 21 -9.67 2.57 4.14
C LEU A 21 -9.94 2.99 2.69
N ALA A 22 -10.71 4.05 2.47
CA ALA A 22 -10.99 4.55 1.12
C ALA A 22 -9.71 5.03 0.42
N TRP A 23 -8.84 5.73 1.14
CA TRP A 23 -7.53 6.13 0.62
C TRP A 23 -6.59 4.94 0.37
N GLN A 24 -6.66 3.90 1.21
CA GLN A 24 -5.93 2.66 0.96
C GLN A 24 -6.42 1.99 -0.33
N LEU A 25 -7.74 1.88 -0.54
CA LEU A 25 -8.33 1.33 -1.76
C LEU A 25 -7.92 2.11 -3.02
N ILE A 26 -7.92 3.44 -2.97
CA ILE A 26 -7.41 4.27 -4.08
C ILE A 26 -5.92 3.96 -4.34
N GLY A 27 -5.14 3.80 -3.27
CA GLY A 27 -3.75 3.37 -3.36
C GLY A 27 -3.59 2.02 -4.06
N ASP A 28 -4.48 1.06 -3.80
CA ASP A 28 -4.47 -0.26 -4.43
C ASP A 28 -4.93 -0.20 -5.88
N GLU A 29 -5.99 0.55 -6.18
CA GLU A 29 -6.47 0.74 -7.56
C GLU A 29 -5.42 1.44 -8.42
N PHE A 30 -4.60 2.35 -7.88
CA PHE A 30 -3.46 2.92 -8.61
C PHE A 30 -2.36 1.88 -8.89
N PHE A 31 -2.17 0.90 -8.00
CA PHE A 31 -1.30 -0.23 -8.30
C PHE A 31 -1.90 -1.11 -9.39
N GLY A 32 -3.19 -1.40 -9.32
CA GLY A 32 -3.92 -2.15 -10.34
C GLY A 32 -3.83 -1.46 -11.70
N PHE A 33 -4.04 -0.14 -11.75
CA PHE A 33 -3.88 0.68 -12.94
C PHE A 33 -2.51 0.51 -13.60
N THR A 34 -1.41 0.66 -12.84
CA THR A 34 -0.07 0.49 -13.40
C THR A 34 0.21 -0.94 -13.84
N THR A 35 -0.28 -1.94 -13.09
CA THR A 35 -0.16 -3.36 -13.45
C THR A 35 -0.87 -3.66 -14.77
N LEU A 36 -2.08 -3.13 -14.97
CA LEU A 36 -2.83 -3.29 -16.21
C LEU A 36 -2.12 -2.64 -17.40
N LEU A 37 -1.49 -1.47 -17.21
CA LEU A 37 -0.64 -0.86 -18.24
C LEU A 37 0.56 -1.74 -18.61
N GLU A 38 1.24 -2.32 -17.61
CA GLU A 38 2.38 -3.23 -17.82
C GLU A 38 1.97 -4.48 -18.60
N LYS A 39 0.77 -4.99 -18.32
CA LYS A 39 0.16 -6.13 -19.03
C LYS A 39 -0.54 -5.76 -20.34
N LYS A 40 -0.42 -4.51 -20.80
CA LYS A 40 -1.02 -3.98 -22.04
C LYS A 40 -2.55 -4.08 -22.08
N GLN A 41 -3.21 -4.14 -20.93
CA GLN A 41 -4.67 -4.12 -20.80
C GLN A 41 -5.19 -2.67 -20.72
N TYR A 42 -4.94 -1.88 -21.76
CA TYR A 42 -5.15 -0.43 -21.73
C TYR A 42 -6.59 0.00 -21.46
N ALA A 43 -7.58 -0.68 -22.05
CA ALA A 43 -9.00 -0.35 -21.83
C ALA A 43 -9.40 -0.51 -20.36
N GLU A 44 -8.98 -1.61 -19.75
CA GLU A 44 -9.25 -1.90 -18.34
C GLU A 44 -8.46 -0.96 -17.41
N ALA A 45 -7.22 -0.63 -17.77
CA ALA A 45 -6.42 0.36 -17.04
C ALA A 45 -7.14 1.72 -16.99
N TRP A 46 -7.58 2.25 -18.13
CA TRP A 46 -8.28 3.54 -18.16
C TRP A 46 -9.63 3.50 -17.46
N ARG A 47 -10.33 2.35 -17.49
CA ARG A 47 -11.52 2.13 -16.65
C ARG A 47 -11.17 2.23 -15.16
N THR A 48 -10.05 1.64 -14.71
CA THR A 48 -9.58 1.77 -13.32
C THR A 48 -9.28 3.22 -12.97
N TYR A 49 -8.62 3.94 -13.87
CA TYR A 49 -8.30 5.35 -13.67
C TYR A 49 -9.57 6.21 -13.51
N SER A 50 -10.63 5.94 -14.27
CA SER A 50 -11.93 6.63 -14.11
C SER A 50 -12.58 6.34 -12.76
N ILE A 51 -12.60 5.07 -12.33
CA ILE A 51 -13.16 4.69 -11.01
C ILE A 51 -12.42 5.40 -9.87
N ILE A 52 -11.10 5.53 -9.97
CA ILE A 52 -10.30 6.28 -9.00
C ILE A 52 -10.77 7.76 -8.95
N GLY A 53 -11.03 8.38 -10.11
CA GLY A 53 -11.59 9.73 -10.20
C GLY A 53 -12.91 9.86 -9.46
N ASP A 54 -13.86 8.95 -9.74
CA ASP A 54 -15.17 8.92 -9.09
C ASP A 54 -15.04 8.78 -7.56
N ARG A 55 -14.10 7.95 -7.08
CA ARG A 55 -13.83 7.81 -5.64
C ARG A 55 -13.23 9.08 -5.04
N LEU A 56 -12.26 9.71 -5.71
CA LEU A 56 -11.68 10.99 -5.25
C LEU A 56 -12.75 12.06 -5.15
N ASP A 57 -13.67 12.12 -6.12
CA ASP A 57 -14.84 12.98 -6.09
C ASP A 57 -15.76 12.69 -4.88
N THR A 58 -15.66 11.56 -4.19
CA THR A 58 -16.46 11.29 -2.98
C THR A 58 -15.73 11.58 -1.66
N ILE A 59 -14.41 11.36 -1.59
CA ILE A 59 -13.70 11.34 -0.30
C ILE A 59 -12.77 12.55 -0.05
N VAL A 60 -12.33 13.26 -1.09
CA VAL A 60 -11.43 14.40 -0.90
C VAL A 60 -12.17 15.51 -0.17
N GLY A 61 -11.52 16.17 0.79
CA GLY A 61 -12.11 17.30 1.50
C GLY A 61 -12.98 16.93 2.70
N CYS A 62 -12.98 15.66 3.12
CA CYS A 62 -13.64 15.24 4.35
C CYS A 62 -12.95 15.82 5.61
N GLN A 63 -13.70 15.88 6.72
CA GLN A 63 -13.13 16.23 8.02
C GLN A 63 -12.11 15.15 8.43
N ASN A 64 -10.94 15.56 8.94
CA ASN A 64 -9.85 14.68 9.37
C ASN A 64 -9.18 13.83 8.26
N ASP A 65 -8.86 14.46 7.13
CA ASP A 65 -8.23 13.79 5.99
C ASP A 65 -6.71 13.55 6.13
N TYR A 66 -6.29 12.93 7.24
CA TYR A 66 -4.87 12.60 7.47
C TYR A 66 -4.37 11.55 6.48
N ALA A 67 -5.22 10.57 6.16
CA ALA A 67 -4.89 9.47 5.26
C ALA A 67 -4.58 9.95 3.84
N MET A 68 -5.23 11.02 3.36
CA MET A 68 -4.91 11.66 2.09
C MET A 68 -3.44 12.03 2.00
N ILE A 69 -2.91 12.74 2.99
CA ILE A 69 -1.51 13.19 2.98
C ILE A 69 -0.55 12.00 3.06
N ILE A 70 -0.87 10.97 3.85
CA ILE A 70 -0.05 9.76 3.96
C ILE A 70 0.03 9.01 2.63
N LYS A 71 -1.12 8.86 1.94
CA LYS A 71 -1.21 8.10 0.69
C LYS A 71 -0.85 8.91 -0.55
N LEU A 72 -0.90 10.25 -0.49
CA LEU A 72 -0.55 11.14 -1.61
C LEU A 72 0.84 10.85 -2.16
N TRP A 73 1.85 10.79 -1.29
CA TRP A 73 3.24 10.63 -1.70
C TRP A 73 3.52 9.31 -2.43
N PRO A 74 3.18 8.13 -1.87
CA PRO A 74 3.43 6.86 -2.57
C PRO A 74 2.61 6.73 -3.87
N ILE A 75 1.45 7.38 -3.98
CA ILE A 75 0.68 7.48 -5.23
C ILE A 75 1.44 8.34 -6.25
N CYS A 76 1.87 9.55 -5.88
CA CYS A 76 2.63 10.43 -6.75
C CYS A 76 3.91 9.77 -7.28
N ILE A 77 4.66 9.06 -6.42
CA ILE A 77 5.87 8.32 -6.84
C ILE A 77 5.50 7.23 -7.86
N ARG A 78 4.42 6.48 -7.62
CA ARG A 78 3.99 5.41 -8.53
C ARG A 78 3.61 5.99 -9.91
N LEU A 79 2.83 7.08 -9.92
CA LEU A 79 2.41 7.73 -11.15
C LEU A 79 3.57 8.43 -11.87
N LEU A 80 4.54 8.96 -11.14
CA LEU A 80 5.78 9.50 -11.71
C LEU A 80 6.58 8.40 -12.40
N ASN A 81 6.78 7.25 -11.75
CA ASN A 81 7.47 6.11 -12.34
C ASN A 81 6.75 5.59 -13.59
N ALA A 82 5.42 5.50 -13.55
CA ALA A 82 4.63 5.16 -14.73
C ALA A 82 4.78 6.20 -15.85
N SER A 83 4.75 7.49 -15.51
CA SER A 83 4.92 8.58 -16.47
C SER A 83 6.27 8.50 -17.18
N LEU A 84 7.34 8.20 -16.44
CA LEU A 84 8.68 7.99 -16.99
C LEU A 84 8.76 6.73 -17.87
N LEU A 85 8.23 5.60 -17.39
CA LEU A 85 8.27 4.32 -18.12
C LEU A 85 7.53 4.38 -19.46
N TYR A 86 6.38 5.06 -19.50
CA TYR A 86 5.54 5.15 -20.70
C TYR A 86 5.74 6.45 -21.50
N GLY A 87 6.67 7.31 -21.09
CA GLY A 87 6.88 8.62 -21.72
C GLY A 87 5.64 9.51 -21.72
N ASN A 88 4.73 9.33 -20.75
CA ASN A 88 3.43 9.98 -20.71
C ASN A 88 3.19 10.68 -19.36
N ASN A 89 3.64 11.94 -19.28
CA ASN A 89 3.46 12.79 -18.10
C ASN A 89 2.00 13.19 -17.84
N LEU A 90 1.08 12.92 -18.78
CA LEU A 90 -0.33 13.30 -18.62
C LEU A 90 -1.01 12.54 -17.49
N ILE A 91 -0.56 11.34 -17.13
CA ILE A 91 -1.16 10.54 -16.06
C ILE A 91 -1.01 11.27 -14.73
N LEU A 92 0.23 11.56 -14.32
CA LEU A 92 0.50 12.28 -13.07
C LEU A 92 -0.07 13.70 -13.10
N TRP A 93 0.03 14.39 -14.24
CA TRP A 93 -0.51 15.74 -14.39
C TRP A 93 -2.04 15.76 -14.22
N ARG A 94 -2.78 14.82 -14.81
CA ARG A 94 -4.24 14.72 -14.68
C ARG A 94 -4.63 14.45 -13.23
N PHE A 95 -3.94 13.54 -12.57
CA PHE A 95 -4.18 13.22 -11.17
C PHE A 95 -4.00 14.45 -10.27
N LEU A 96 -2.84 15.11 -10.34
CA LEU A 96 -2.55 16.29 -9.51
C LEU A 96 -3.52 17.44 -9.78
N ASN A 97 -3.90 17.69 -11.03
CA ASN A 97 -4.86 18.74 -11.37
C ASN A 97 -6.28 18.44 -10.91
N HIS A 98 -6.72 17.18 -11.01
CA HIS A 98 -8.03 16.76 -10.51
C HIS A 98 -8.08 16.88 -8.98
N LEU A 99 -7.04 16.42 -8.29
CA LEU A 99 -6.92 16.56 -6.84
C LEU A 99 -6.85 18.03 -6.40
N ARG A 100 -6.14 18.89 -7.16
CA ARG A 100 -6.08 20.34 -6.92
C ARG A 100 -7.47 20.96 -6.98
N ARG A 101 -8.22 20.66 -8.05
CA ARG A 101 -9.59 21.16 -8.24
C ARG A 101 -10.45 20.79 -7.04
N LEU A 102 -10.47 19.50 -6.67
CA LEU A 102 -11.23 19.00 -5.53
C LEU A 102 -10.83 19.67 -4.20
N ALA A 103 -9.53 19.81 -3.96
CA ALA A 103 -9.05 20.45 -2.75
C ALA A 103 -9.46 21.93 -2.68
N MET A 104 -9.34 22.67 -3.79
CA MET A 104 -9.77 24.07 -3.87
C MET A 104 -11.28 24.22 -3.67
N GLU A 105 -12.09 23.32 -4.20
CA GLU A 105 -13.54 23.36 -4.06
C GLU A 105 -14.01 23.06 -2.63
N ARG A 106 -13.32 22.18 -1.90
CA ARG A 106 -13.85 21.59 -0.65
C ARG A 106 -13.21 22.12 0.62
N TYR A 107 -11.89 22.31 0.63
CA TYR A 107 -11.23 22.85 1.84
C TYR A 107 -11.42 24.37 1.99
N ASN A 108 -11.75 25.09 0.91
CA ASN A 108 -11.95 26.54 0.95
C ASN A 108 -13.37 26.97 1.36
N GLN A 109 -14.30 26.04 1.60
CA GLN A 109 -15.71 26.34 1.92
C GLN A 109 -15.91 26.96 3.33
N GLY A 110 -14.85 27.16 4.12
CA GLY A 110 -14.90 27.62 5.51
C GLY A 110 -14.14 28.91 5.83
N ALA A 111 -13.82 29.76 4.85
CA ALA A 111 -13.11 31.04 5.01
C ALA A 111 -11.69 30.96 5.62
N ARG A 112 -11.09 29.78 5.71
CA ARG A 112 -9.70 29.59 6.16
C ARG A 112 -8.80 29.17 5.01
N ASP A 113 -7.64 29.81 5.00
CA ASP A 113 -6.52 29.55 4.12
C ASP A 113 -5.90 28.17 4.41
N HIS A 114 -6.54 27.11 3.93
CA HIS A 114 -6.18 25.74 4.25
C HIS A 114 -4.86 25.33 3.56
N PRO A 115 -3.93 24.62 4.25
CA PRO A 115 -2.63 24.28 3.67
C PRO A 115 -2.69 23.24 2.54
N ILE A 116 -3.69 22.35 2.53
CA ILE A 116 -3.81 21.27 1.52
C ILE A 116 -3.95 21.83 0.09
N PRO A 117 -4.89 22.74 -0.23
CA PRO A 117 -4.97 23.36 -1.54
C PRO A 117 -3.66 24.01 -2.00
N LYS A 118 -2.93 24.68 -1.10
CA LYS A 118 -1.63 25.29 -1.40
C LYS A 118 -0.58 24.26 -1.74
N LEU A 119 -0.47 23.20 -0.93
CA LEU A 119 0.47 22.12 -1.16
C LEU A 119 0.24 21.47 -2.52
N ILE A 120 -1.01 21.12 -2.85
CA ILE A 120 -1.31 20.48 -4.14
C ILE A 120 -1.08 21.46 -5.29
N THR A 121 -1.42 22.75 -5.12
CA THR A 121 -1.15 23.78 -6.13
C THR A 121 0.35 23.90 -6.41
N PHE A 122 1.16 23.90 -5.36
CA PHE A 122 2.61 23.91 -5.47
C PHE A 122 3.11 22.65 -6.21
N LEU A 123 2.62 21.46 -5.86
CA LEU A 123 2.97 20.20 -6.55
C LEU A 123 2.66 20.25 -8.06
N CYS A 124 1.56 20.89 -8.47
CA CYS A 124 1.22 21.06 -9.89
C CYS A 124 2.17 21.98 -10.67
N GLN A 125 2.95 22.82 -9.99
CA GLN A 125 3.82 23.83 -10.60
C GLN A 125 5.27 23.36 -10.75
N ILE A 126 5.65 22.27 -10.09
CA ILE A 126 7.03 21.77 -10.08
C ILE A 126 7.34 21.10 -11.42
N PRO A 127 8.47 21.42 -12.06
CA PRO A 127 8.94 20.69 -13.24
C PRO A 127 9.09 19.20 -12.97
N ILE A 128 8.73 18.35 -13.93
CA ILE A 128 8.76 16.88 -13.78
C ILE A 128 10.13 16.34 -13.33
N GLY A 129 11.23 16.97 -13.78
CA GLY A 129 12.60 16.60 -13.43
C GLY A 129 12.99 16.87 -11.96
N GLU A 130 12.27 17.77 -11.28
CA GLU A 130 12.50 18.10 -9.87
C GLU A 130 11.46 17.48 -8.94
N LEU A 131 10.36 16.99 -9.50
CA LEU A 131 9.19 16.56 -8.75
C LEU A 131 9.48 15.37 -7.81
N LEU A 132 10.37 14.45 -8.20
CA LEU A 132 10.77 13.33 -7.34
C LEU A 132 11.38 13.85 -6.02
N ASN A 133 12.34 14.76 -6.10
CA ASN A 133 13.02 15.31 -4.92
C ASN A 133 12.02 16.01 -3.99
N VAL A 134 11.09 16.77 -4.56
CA VAL A 134 10.06 17.46 -3.76
C VAL A 134 9.09 16.47 -3.11
N ILE A 135 8.65 15.43 -3.84
CA ILE A 135 7.82 14.36 -3.27
C ILE A 135 8.57 13.64 -2.14
N GLN A 136 9.85 13.32 -2.33
CA GLN A 136 10.67 12.67 -1.31
C GLN A 136 10.80 13.52 -0.04
N MET A 137 11.07 14.82 -0.19
CA MET A 137 11.11 15.74 0.95
C MET A 137 9.76 15.84 1.65
N GLY A 138 8.66 15.98 0.89
CA GLY A 138 7.30 16.02 1.44
C GLY A 138 6.95 14.75 2.21
N TYR A 139 7.31 13.59 1.65
CA TYR A 139 7.06 12.30 2.26
C TYR A 139 7.84 12.12 3.58
N LEU A 140 9.13 12.45 3.58
CA LEU A 140 9.96 12.40 4.78
C LEU A 140 9.45 13.35 5.87
N ARG A 141 9.01 14.57 5.48
CA ARG A 141 8.39 15.51 6.42
C ARG A 141 7.09 14.96 7.00
N THR A 142 6.25 14.31 6.20
CA THR A 142 5.04 13.63 6.69
C THR A 142 5.39 12.55 7.70
N ILE A 143 6.41 11.73 7.43
CA ILE A 143 6.87 10.68 8.36
C ILE A 143 7.28 11.28 9.70
N HIS A 144 8.17 12.26 9.71
CA HIS A 144 8.60 12.89 10.96
C HIS A 144 7.44 13.57 11.70
N CYS A 145 6.48 14.15 10.99
CA CYS A 145 5.27 14.70 11.62
C CYS A 145 4.41 13.60 12.27
N LEU A 146 4.28 12.42 11.64
CA LEU A 146 3.56 11.29 12.23
C LEU A 146 4.30 10.72 13.42
N GLU A 147 5.61 10.48 13.30
CA GLU A 147 6.46 9.94 14.36
C GLU A 147 6.45 10.83 15.61
N ASN A 148 6.53 12.16 15.44
CA ASN A 148 6.41 13.11 16.54
C ASN A 148 5.04 13.08 17.26
N ARG A 149 4.03 12.45 16.67
CA ARG A 149 2.65 12.39 17.20
C ARG A 149 2.23 11.02 17.68
N LEU A 150 2.76 9.97 17.06
CA LEU A 150 2.36 8.58 17.27
C LEU A 150 3.49 7.71 17.84
N GLU A 151 4.69 8.27 17.94
CA GLU A 151 5.93 7.56 18.26
C GLU A 151 6.37 6.58 17.16
N PHE A 152 7.65 6.22 17.16
CA PHE A 152 8.23 5.35 16.14
C PHE A 152 7.60 3.95 16.13
N GLY A 153 7.19 3.43 17.29
CA GLY A 153 6.66 2.08 17.46
C GLY A 153 5.22 1.87 16.98
N ASN A 154 4.54 2.90 16.47
CA ASN A 154 3.19 2.78 15.95
C ASN A 154 3.18 2.14 14.53
N ALA A 155 2.24 1.23 14.26
CA ALA A 155 2.18 0.48 13.01
C ALA A 155 2.06 1.36 11.75
N LEU A 156 1.30 2.47 11.82
CA LEU A 156 1.18 3.43 10.74
C LEU A 156 2.51 4.16 10.47
N VAL A 157 3.27 4.49 11.51
CA VAL A 157 4.60 5.11 11.37
C VAL A 157 5.58 4.14 10.71
N LEU A 158 5.62 2.90 11.19
CA LEU A 158 6.48 1.84 10.62
C LEU A 158 6.14 1.57 9.15
N SER A 159 4.85 1.44 8.80
CA SER A 159 4.42 1.23 7.40
C SER A 159 4.75 2.41 6.50
N THR A 160 4.71 3.64 7.03
CA THR A 160 5.08 4.83 6.28
C THR A 160 6.60 4.88 6.02
N TRP A 161 7.42 4.57 7.04
CA TRP A 161 8.87 4.41 6.91
C TRP A 161 9.24 3.30 5.91
N SER A 162 8.65 2.12 6.05
CA SER A 162 8.87 0.95 5.18
C SER A 162 8.63 1.29 3.69
N ASN A 163 7.50 1.94 3.40
CA ASN A 163 7.17 2.39 2.05
C ASN A 163 8.13 3.45 1.51
N TYR A 164 8.52 4.43 2.35
CA TYR A 164 9.48 5.47 1.96
C TYR A 164 10.84 4.86 1.63
N MET A 165 11.36 4.01 2.50
CA MET A 165 12.66 3.37 2.27
C MET A 165 12.68 2.55 0.98
N LYS A 166 11.57 1.86 0.65
CA LYS A 166 11.49 1.09 -0.59
C LYS A 166 11.39 1.99 -1.84
N LYS A 167 10.68 3.11 -1.75
CA LYS A 167 10.39 3.96 -2.93
C LYS A 167 11.37 5.09 -3.15
N CYS A 168 12.05 5.54 -2.11
CA CYS A 168 12.83 6.76 -2.10
C CYS A 168 14.29 6.48 -1.74
N GLU A 169 14.53 6.05 -0.50
CA GLU A 169 15.88 5.97 0.06
C GLU A 169 16.01 4.76 0.98
N HIS A 170 16.61 3.69 0.47
CA HIS A 170 16.71 2.40 1.15
C HIS A 170 17.44 2.46 2.50
N GLN A 171 18.34 3.44 2.68
CA GLN A 171 19.19 3.60 3.86
C GLN A 171 18.70 4.71 4.82
N ALA A 172 17.50 5.24 4.62
CA ALA A 172 16.97 6.34 5.44
C ALA A 172 16.79 5.98 6.93
N LEU A 173 16.68 4.68 7.23
CA LEU A 173 16.60 4.13 8.57
C LEU A 173 17.35 2.78 8.61
N PRO A 174 18.02 2.41 9.71
CA PRO A 174 18.56 1.06 9.87
C PRO A 174 17.45 0.00 9.77
N ALA A 175 17.67 -1.01 8.94
CA ALA A 175 16.65 -2.02 8.65
C ALA A 175 16.32 -2.90 9.86
N ASP A 176 17.29 -3.14 10.73
CA ASP A 176 17.12 -3.86 12.00
C ASP A 176 16.13 -3.11 12.92
N VAL A 177 16.29 -1.79 13.07
CA VAL A 177 15.36 -0.94 13.85
C VAL A 177 13.92 -1.06 13.33
N LEU A 178 13.73 -1.02 12.01
CA LEU A 178 12.41 -1.19 11.39
C LEU A 178 11.83 -2.58 11.69
N THR A 179 12.60 -3.64 11.48
CA THR A 179 12.14 -5.02 11.72
C THR A 179 11.85 -5.30 13.20
N SER A 180 12.65 -4.77 14.13
CA SER A 180 12.40 -4.87 15.56
C SER A 180 11.10 -4.17 15.96
N GLY A 181 10.84 -2.97 15.41
CA GLY A 181 9.58 -2.27 15.63
C GLY A 181 8.36 -3.11 15.21
N TYR A 182 8.41 -3.71 14.02
CA TYR A 182 7.35 -4.60 13.56
C TYR A 182 7.21 -5.86 14.41
N SER A 183 8.31 -6.43 14.90
CA SER A 183 8.24 -7.57 15.81
C SER A 183 7.45 -7.25 17.08
N THR A 184 7.65 -6.05 17.65
CA THR A 184 6.89 -5.58 18.83
C THR A 184 5.41 -5.38 18.50
N VAL A 185 5.10 -4.72 17.38
CA VAL A 185 3.71 -4.49 16.95
C VAL A 185 2.99 -5.80 16.64
N LEU A 186 3.67 -6.77 16.02
CA LEU A 186 3.10 -8.09 15.76
C LEU A 186 2.79 -8.83 17.04
N GLN A 187 3.68 -8.78 18.04
CA GLN A 187 3.41 -9.37 19.34
C GLN A 187 2.19 -8.72 20.01
N ALA A 188 2.12 -7.39 20.02
CA ALA A 188 0.96 -6.67 20.54
C ALA A 188 -0.34 -7.04 19.80
N ALA A 189 -0.28 -7.22 18.47
CA ALA A 189 -1.42 -7.65 17.68
C ALA A 189 -1.88 -9.07 18.07
N LYS A 190 -0.95 -10.00 18.26
CA LYS A 190 -1.25 -11.38 18.71
C LYS A 190 -1.87 -11.42 20.10
N ASP A 191 -1.47 -10.51 20.99
CA ASP A 191 -1.99 -10.43 22.35
C ASP A 191 -3.37 -9.75 22.41
N THR A 192 -3.68 -8.87 21.43
CA THR A 192 -4.89 -8.04 21.41
C THR A 192 -6.02 -8.66 20.58
N PHE A 193 -5.70 -9.22 19.41
CA PHE A 193 -6.68 -9.68 18.44
C PHE A 193 -6.78 -11.20 18.42
N THR A 194 -7.92 -11.71 17.97
CA THR A 194 -8.06 -13.15 17.74
C THR A 194 -7.05 -13.60 16.67
N PRO A 195 -6.44 -14.79 16.80
CA PRO A 195 -5.49 -15.30 15.80
C PRO A 195 -6.08 -15.38 14.38
N THR A 196 -7.39 -15.56 14.27
CA THR A 196 -8.14 -15.59 13.01
C THR A 196 -8.60 -14.21 12.53
N GLY A 197 -8.28 -13.13 13.25
CA GLY A 197 -8.62 -11.77 12.88
C GLY A 197 -7.77 -11.27 11.70
N THR A 198 -8.37 -10.44 10.84
CA THR A 198 -7.67 -9.86 9.68
C THR A 198 -6.51 -8.96 10.11
N ARG A 199 -6.60 -8.30 11.27
CA ARG A 199 -5.62 -7.32 11.74
C ARG A 199 -4.22 -7.90 11.92
N THR A 200 -4.11 -9.13 12.41
CA THR A 200 -2.80 -9.82 12.52
C THR A 200 -2.17 -10.03 11.16
N ILE A 201 -2.96 -10.39 10.14
CA ILE A 201 -2.48 -10.53 8.76
C ILE A 201 -2.06 -9.18 8.16
N GLU A 202 -2.74 -8.09 8.50
CA GLU A 202 -2.38 -6.74 8.06
C GLU A 202 -1.02 -6.31 8.62
N ILE A 203 -0.75 -6.59 9.90
CA ILE A 203 0.56 -6.34 10.50
C ILE A 203 1.62 -7.27 9.91
N LEU A 204 1.29 -8.54 9.69
CA LEU A 204 2.18 -9.49 9.02
C LEU A 204 2.52 -9.05 7.59
N HIS A 205 1.56 -8.50 6.84
CA HIS A 205 1.81 -7.93 5.51
C HIS A 205 2.90 -6.86 5.57
N ASP A 206 2.76 -5.89 6.48
CA ASP A 206 3.69 -4.78 6.58
C ASP A 206 5.08 -5.23 7.07
N TYR A 207 5.12 -6.18 8.01
CA TYR A 207 6.37 -6.76 8.49
C TYR A 207 7.07 -7.59 7.39
N LEU A 208 6.31 -8.43 6.69
CA LEU A 208 6.79 -9.22 5.56
C LEU A 208 7.37 -8.31 4.47
N TYR A 209 6.68 -7.21 4.17
CA TYR A 209 7.15 -6.19 3.24
C TYR A 209 8.50 -5.61 3.68
N ALA A 210 8.60 -5.20 4.95
CA ALA A 210 9.83 -4.65 5.51
C ALA A 210 10.99 -5.66 5.50
N ALA A 211 10.74 -6.90 5.93
CA ALA A 211 11.75 -7.95 5.98
C ALA A 211 12.36 -8.23 4.60
N TYR A 212 11.53 -8.26 3.56
CA TYR A 212 12.00 -8.56 2.20
C TYR A 212 12.58 -7.33 1.49
N TYR A 213 11.82 -6.24 1.42
CA TYR A 213 12.15 -5.10 0.58
C TYR A 213 13.09 -4.09 1.23
N ASN A 214 13.17 -4.07 2.57
CA ASN A 214 13.97 -3.11 3.33
C ASN A 214 15.17 -3.78 4.02
N ALA A 215 14.98 -4.96 4.62
CA ALA A 215 16.05 -5.65 5.33
C ALA A 215 16.80 -6.68 4.48
N GLY A 216 16.22 -7.17 3.38
CA GLY A 216 16.79 -8.28 2.60
C GLY A 216 16.94 -9.57 3.41
N ASN A 217 16.18 -9.72 4.50
CA ASN A 217 16.25 -10.88 5.38
C ASN A 217 15.31 -11.97 4.86
N TYR A 218 15.83 -12.81 3.94
CA TYR A 218 15.05 -13.84 3.27
C TYR A 218 14.55 -14.94 4.22
N ARG A 219 15.32 -15.26 5.27
CA ARG A 219 14.88 -16.26 6.25
C ARG A 219 13.67 -15.76 7.04
N LEU A 220 13.76 -14.54 7.59
CA LEU A 220 12.63 -13.90 8.28
C LEU A 220 11.43 -13.74 7.34
N THR A 221 11.67 -13.36 6.09
CA THR A 221 10.61 -13.24 5.07
C THR A 221 9.90 -14.57 4.86
N TRP A 222 10.65 -15.67 4.73
CA TRP A 222 10.08 -17.00 4.57
C TRP A 222 9.23 -17.40 5.78
N ASP A 223 9.77 -17.24 6.99
CA ASP A 223 9.08 -17.61 8.23
C ASP A 223 7.78 -16.79 8.41
N LEU A 224 7.80 -15.48 8.15
CA LEU A 224 6.62 -14.61 8.19
C LEU A 224 5.59 -14.95 7.08
N ALA A 225 6.06 -15.28 5.87
CA ALA A 225 5.17 -15.63 4.78
C ALA A 225 4.44 -16.95 5.06
N LEU A 226 5.15 -17.95 5.60
CA LEU A 226 4.55 -19.22 6.00
C LEU A 226 3.51 -19.01 7.12
N GLU A 227 3.82 -18.18 8.11
CA GLU A 227 2.86 -17.81 9.16
C GLU A 227 1.61 -17.16 8.56
N THR A 228 1.79 -16.23 7.62
CA THR A 228 0.70 -15.53 6.94
C THR A 228 -0.19 -16.49 6.14
N VAL A 229 0.40 -17.42 5.40
CA VAL A 229 -0.34 -18.45 4.63
C VAL A 229 -1.13 -19.36 5.56
N ASN A 230 -0.53 -19.82 6.66
CA ASN A 230 -1.21 -20.68 7.63
C ASN A 230 -2.41 -19.98 8.28
N LEU A 231 -2.27 -18.70 8.64
CA LEU A 231 -3.37 -17.90 9.18
C LEU A 231 -4.46 -17.67 8.13
N ALA A 232 -4.07 -17.33 6.90
CA ALA A 232 -5.02 -17.10 5.81
C ALA A 232 -5.75 -18.36 5.34
N GLY A 233 -5.15 -19.54 5.54
CA GLY A 233 -5.76 -20.85 5.28
C GLY A 233 -6.81 -21.26 6.32
N SER A 234 -6.97 -20.51 7.41
CA SER A 234 -8.00 -20.78 8.43
C SER A 234 -9.41 -20.56 7.85
N PRO A 235 -10.40 -21.41 8.20
CA PRO A 235 -11.77 -21.30 7.68
C PRO A 235 -12.37 -19.90 7.92
N GLY A 236 -12.88 -19.28 6.86
CA GLY A 236 -13.63 -18.02 6.92
C GLY A 236 -12.85 -16.74 6.59
N LEU A 237 -11.52 -16.79 6.41
CA LEU A 237 -10.74 -15.59 6.09
C LEU A 237 -10.70 -15.31 4.58
N ILE A 238 -10.48 -16.35 3.77
CA ILE A 238 -10.62 -16.29 2.31
C ILE A 238 -11.85 -17.10 1.95
N GLY A 239 -12.99 -16.42 1.78
CA GLY A 239 -14.23 -17.03 1.31
C GLY A 239 -14.16 -17.45 -0.15
N GLU A 240 -15.23 -18.08 -0.65
CA GLU A 240 -15.35 -18.50 -2.06
C GLU A 240 -15.27 -17.32 -3.04
N HIS A 241 -15.75 -16.15 -2.63
CA HIS A 241 -15.75 -14.91 -3.41
C HIS A 241 -15.00 -13.79 -2.66
N PRO A 242 -13.66 -13.80 -2.66
CA PRO A 242 -12.88 -12.85 -1.88
C PRO A 242 -13.03 -11.41 -2.39
N VAL A 243 -13.31 -10.48 -1.49
CA VAL A 243 -13.31 -9.03 -1.75
C VAL A 243 -11.94 -8.47 -1.36
N TRP A 244 -11.28 -7.74 -2.24
CA TRP A 244 -9.92 -7.26 -1.99
C TRP A 244 -9.86 -6.39 -0.73
N CYS A 245 -8.96 -6.76 0.17
CA CYS A 245 -8.68 -6.07 1.42
C CYS A 245 -7.22 -6.28 1.83
N LEU A 246 -6.76 -5.58 2.86
CA LEU A 246 -5.37 -5.66 3.33
C LEU A 246 -4.98 -7.09 3.76
N ALA A 247 -5.90 -7.88 4.32
CA ALA A 247 -5.59 -9.27 4.69
C ALA A 247 -5.38 -10.16 3.45
N ILE A 248 -6.21 -10.02 2.42
CA ILE A 248 -6.04 -10.73 1.14
C ILE A 248 -4.76 -10.26 0.44
N GLN A 249 -4.42 -8.97 0.54
CA GLN A 249 -3.15 -8.44 0.07
C GLN A 249 -1.95 -9.06 0.80
N GLY A 250 -2.04 -9.22 2.13
CA GLY A 250 -1.06 -9.93 2.94
C GLY A 250 -0.83 -11.35 2.47
N TYR A 251 -1.91 -12.10 2.29
CA TYR A 251 -1.85 -13.45 1.74
C TYR A 251 -1.20 -13.49 0.34
N ALA A 252 -1.64 -12.64 -0.57
CA ALA A 252 -1.11 -12.57 -1.94
C ALA A 252 0.39 -12.20 -1.97
N LEU A 253 0.84 -11.34 -1.05
CA LEU A 253 2.26 -11.01 -0.91
C LEU A 253 3.06 -12.20 -0.35
N ALA A 254 2.53 -12.89 0.66
CA ALA A 254 3.16 -14.06 1.28
C ALA A 254 3.42 -15.18 0.27
N VAL A 255 2.39 -15.62 -0.46
CA VAL A 255 2.56 -16.69 -1.48
C VAL A 255 3.52 -16.28 -2.59
N LYS A 256 3.49 -15.01 -3.00
CA LYS A 256 4.43 -14.46 -3.99
C LYS A 256 5.87 -14.56 -3.49
N LEU A 257 6.14 -14.15 -2.25
CA LEU A 257 7.50 -14.14 -1.71
C LEU A 257 8.00 -15.55 -1.39
N MET A 258 7.13 -16.45 -0.90
CA MET A 258 7.44 -17.88 -0.80
C MET A 258 7.88 -18.42 -2.17
N TYR A 259 7.09 -18.19 -3.22
CA TYR A 259 7.46 -18.65 -4.56
C TYR A 259 8.81 -18.09 -5.04
N ILE A 260 9.05 -16.79 -4.84
CA ILE A 260 10.29 -16.13 -5.25
C ILE A 260 11.51 -16.75 -4.54
N LEU A 261 11.43 -16.97 -3.22
CA LEU A 261 12.50 -17.45 -2.36
C LEU A 261 12.65 -18.97 -2.33
N SER A 262 11.66 -19.71 -2.83
CA SER A 262 11.63 -21.17 -2.76
C SER A 262 12.85 -21.92 -3.34
N PRO A 263 13.54 -21.43 -4.39
CA PRO A 263 14.76 -22.10 -4.86
C PRO A 263 15.87 -22.17 -3.80
N ASP A 264 15.95 -21.15 -2.94
CA ASP A 264 17.00 -21.02 -1.93
C ASP A 264 16.59 -21.62 -0.58
N MET A 265 15.30 -21.84 -0.35
CA MET A 265 14.73 -22.29 0.93
C MET A 265 14.35 -23.78 0.98
N GLY A 266 14.45 -24.51 -0.14
CA GLY A 266 14.31 -25.97 -0.17
C GLY A 266 12.87 -26.52 -0.20
N SER A 267 11.86 -25.68 -0.42
CA SER A 267 10.43 -26.06 -0.42
C SER A 267 9.68 -25.52 -1.65
N ARG A 268 10.20 -25.84 -2.85
CA ARG A 268 9.64 -25.36 -4.12
C ARG A 268 8.22 -25.84 -4.38
N ASP A 269 7.94 -27.11 -4.12
CA ASP A 269 6.63 -27.70 -4.41
C ASP A 269 5.53 -27.04 -3.59
N LEU A 270 5.72 -26.88 -2.28
CA LEU A 270 4.81 -26.14 -1.40
C LEU A 270 4.55 -24.71 -1.91
N ALA A 271 5.62 -24.00 -2.31
CA ALA A 271 5.47 -22.61 -2.76
C ALA A 271 4.76 -22.50 -4.12
N VAL A 272 4.88 -23.51 -4.99
CA VAL A 272 4.13 -23.60 -6.25
C VAL A 272 2.65 -23.88 -5.95
N GLU A 273 2.37 -24.88 -5.11
CA GLU A 273 1.01 -25.26 -4.71
C GLU A 273 0.25 -24.09 -4.09
N GLU A 274 0.88 -23.37 -3.15
CA GLU A 274 0.27 -22.20 -2.52
C GLU A 274 0.05 -21.04 -3.49
N LEU A 275 0.94 -20.84 -4.46
CA LEU A 275 0.77 -19.80 -5.49
C LEU A 275 -0.38 -20.14 -6.44
N GLU A 276 -0.50 -21.41 -6.86
CA GLU A 276 -1.59 -21.89 -7.72
C GLU A 276 -2.94 -21.81 -7.00
N LEU A 277 -2.98 -22.21 -5.72
CA LEU A 277 -4.17 -22.09 -4.87
C LEU A 277 -4.59 -20.63 -4.68
N ALA A 278 -3.64 -19.72 -4.46
CA ALA A 278 -3.93 -18.30 -4.35
C ALA A 278 -4.49 -17.73 -5.66
N ILE A 279 -3.94 -18.12 -6.82
CA ILE A 279 -4.46 -17.74 -8.12
C ILE A 279 -5.92 -18.21 -8.26
N GLN A 280 -6.20 -19.48 -8.00
CA GLN A 280 -7.54 -20.05 -8.11
C GLN A 280 -8.56 -19.33 -7.21
N ARG A 281 -8.18 -19.02 -5.96
CA ARG A 281 -9.05 -18.31 -5.01
C ARG A 281 -9.34 -16.88 -5.46
N LEU A 282 -8.31 -16.14 -5.89
CA LEU A 282 -8.46 -14.75 -6.30
C LEU A 282 -9.19 -14.60 -7.64
N GLU A 283 -9.19 -15.61 -8.51
CA GLU A 283 -9.99 -15.63 -9.74
C GLU A 283 -11.50 -15.58 -9.49
N GLN A 284 -11.96 -16.02 -8.32
CA GLN A 284 -13.37 -15.96 -7.92
C GLN A 284 -13.74 -14.67 -7.21
N GLY A 285 -12.76 -13.78 -6.99
CA GLY A 285 -12.92 -12.54 -6.26
C GLY A 285 -13.42 -11.37 -7.10
N ASP A 286 -13.30 -10.18 -6.50
CA ASP A 286 -13.61 -8.93 -7.18
C ASP A 286 -12.58 -8.53 -8.26
N ARG A 287 -12.80 -7.36 -8.87
CA ARG A 287 -11.96 -6.81 -9.93
C ARG A 287 -10.50 -6.61 -9.53
N GLU A 288 -10.25 -6.19 -8.29
CA GLU A 288 -8.88 -5.97 -7.82
C GLU A 288 -8.21 -7.33 -7.60
N CYS A 289 -8.91 -8.33 -7.07
CA CYS A 289 -8.45 -9.72 -7.02
C CYS A 289 -8.04 -10.23 -8.42
N HIS A 290 -8.86 -10.01 -9.45
CA HIS A 290 -8.51 -10.39 -10.84
C HIS A 290 -7.26 -9.70 -11.36
N THR A 291 -7.08 -8.42 -11.05
CA THR A 291 -5.86 -7.68 -11.43
C THR A 291 -4.62 -8.28 -10.76
N ARG A 292 -4.75 -8.75 -9.52
CA ARG A 292 -3.66 -9.36 -8.74
C ARG A 292 -3.35 -10.77 -9.24
N VAL A 293 -4.35 -11.52 -9.70
CA VAL A 293 -4.15 -12.78 -10.43
C VAL A 293 -3.24 -12.60 -11.65
N LEU A 294 -3.45 -11.55 -12.46
CA LEU A 294 -2.60 -11.29 -13.64
C LEU A 294 -1.13 -11.08 -13.26
N MET A 295 -0.87 -10.45 -12.10
CA MET A 295 0.47 -10.31 -11.56
C MET A 295 1.04 -11.67 -11.15
N LEU A 296 0.30 -12.46 -10.36
CA LEU A 296 0.75 -13.75 -9.84
C LEU A 296 1.00 -14.77 -10.95
N LYS A 297 0.10 -14.88 -11.95
CA LYS A 297 0.30 -15.73 -13.13
C LYS A 297 1.59 -15.38 -13.88
N GLY A 298 1.84 -14.08 -14.09
CA GLY A 298 3.08 -13.65 -14.73
C GLY A 298 4.36 -14.04 -13.97
N ILE A 299 4.30 -14.21 -12.65
CA ILE A 299 5.43 -14.69 -11.84
C ILE A 299 5.62 -16.19 -12.03
N LEU A 300 4.52 -16.96 -12.03
CA LEU A 300 4.54 -18.41 -12.24
C LEU A 300 5.10 -18.76 -13.63
N ASP A 301 4.69 -18.04 -14.67
CA ASP A 301 5.10 -18.29 -16.06
C ASP A 301 6.57 -17.94 -16.32
N ASN A 302 7.06 -16.83 -15.76
CA ASN A 302 8.43 -16.36 -16.00
C ASN A 302 9.51 -17.30 -15.46
N LYS A 303 9.21 -18.10 -14.41
CA LYS A 303 10.16 -19.06 -13.84
C LYS A 303 10.01 -20.50 -14.37
N ARG A 304 8.89 -20.84 -15.03
CA ARG A 304 8.76 -22.11 -15.78
C ARG A 304 9.62 -22.13 -17.05
N ASN A 305 9.95 -20.97 -17.60
CA ASN A 305 10.79 -20.82 -18.80
C ASN A 305 12.31 -20.76 -18.52
N ILE A 306 12.74 -20.87 -17.25
CA ILE A 306 14.15 -20.81 -16.83
C ILE A 306 14.62 -22.18 -16.26
N SER A 307 13.72 -23.16 -16.16
CA SER A 307 14.01 -24.56 -15.85
C SER A 307 13.88 -25.43 -17.08
#